data_AF-A0A973MKY5-F1
#
_entry.id   AF-A0A973MKY5-F1
#
_cell.length_a   1.000
_cell.length_b   1.000
_cell.length_c   1.000
_cell.angle_alpha   90.00
_cell.angle_beta   90.00
_cell.angle_gamma   90.00
#
_symmetry.space_group_name_H-M   'P 1'
#
loop_
_entity.id
_entity.type
_entity.pdbx_description
1 polymer ?
#
loop_
_entity_poly.entity_id
_entity_poly.type
_entity_poly.pdbx_seq_one_letter_code
_entity_poly.pdbx_strand_id
1 'polypeptide(L)'
;MARYPNPPLASIRPDDIADRAGTAAAFGVDEVTIKRWVHLGLIEALPIPGGPHLYHLPTVAKAERHCWLNGADRPARGGRRPGWRVGQTAA
;
A
#
# COMPACT_ATOMS: atom_id res chain seq x y z
N MET A 1 2.47 -10.87 12.45
CA MET A 1 3.55 -9.90 12.14
C MET A 1 3.45 -9.56 10.66
N ALA A 2 3.60 -8.30 10.27
CA ALA A 2 3.50 -7.91 8.86
C ALA A 2 4.70 -8.43 8.05
N ARG A 3 4.44 -8.98 6.85
CA ARG A 3 5.50 -9.44 5.93
C ARG A 3 6.35 -8.28 5.42
N TYR A 4 5.73 -7.12 5.23
CA TYR A 4 6.38 -5.87 4.92
C TYR A 4 6.11 -4.91 6.09
N PRO A 5 6.95 -4.92 7.12
CA PRO A 5 6.77 -4.06 8.28
C PRO A 5 7.04 -2.60 7.93
N ASN A 6 6.39 -1.71 8.67
CA ASN A 6 6.68 -0.28 8.57
C ASN A 6 8.09 0.03 9.10
N PRO A 7 8.83 0.97 8.49
CA PRO A 7 10.07 1.47 9.09
C PRO A 7 9.75 2.26 10.38
N PRO A 8 10.76 2.58 11.21
CA PRO A 8 10.56 3.42 12.39
C PRO A 8 9.85 4.73 12.04
N LEU A 9 8.84 5.13 12.82
CA LEU A 9 8.04 6.33 12.55
C LEU A 9 8.90 7.58 12.29
N ALA A 10 9.98 7.75 13.05
CA ALA A 10 10.91 8.88 12.92
C ALA A 10 11.63 8.95 11.56
N SER A 11 11.65 7.87 10.78
CA SER A 11 12.29 7.79 9.47
C SER A 11 11.32 7.99 8.30
N ILE A 12 10.01 8.05 8.58
CA ILE A 12 8.98 8.18 7.55
C ILE A 12 8.82 9.64 7.16
N ARG A 13 8.84 9.91 5.85
CA ARG A 13 8.55 11.24 5.33
C ARG A 13 7.03 11.44 5.30
N PRO A 14 6.52 12.63 5.69
CA PRO A 14 5.10 12.92 5.60
C PRO A 14 4.49 12.66 4.22
N ASP A 15 5.25 12.93 3.15
CA ASP A 15 4.81 12.71 1.76
C ASP A 15 4.65 11.22 1.39
N ASP A 16 5.24 10.31 2.16
CA ASP A 16 5.16 8.86 1.96
C ASP A 16 3.99 8.23 2.74
N ILE A 17 3.11 9.05 3.32
CA ILE A 17 1.98 8.61 4.13
C ILE A 17 0.67 8.99 3.44
N ALA A 18 -0.25 8.03 3.36
CA ALA A 18 -1.63 8.30 2.99
C ALA A 18 -2.60 7.52 3.87
N ASP A 19 -3.84 8.00 3.96
CA ASP A 19 -4.93 7.20 4.51
C ASP A 19 -5.30 6.04 3.56
N ARG A 20 -6.30 5.24 3.93
CA ARG A 20 -6.69 4.09 3.11
C ARG A 20 -7.11 4.49 1.69
N ALA A 21 -7.91 5.54 1.55
CA ALA A 21 -8.43 6.00 0.27
C ALA A 21 -7.30 6.55 -0.61
N GLY A 22 -6.42 7.40 -0.05
CA GLY A 22 -5.25 7.93 -0.74
C GLY A 22 -4.25 6.84 -1.13
N THR A 23 -4.06 5.83 -0.28
CA THR A 23 -3.24 4.65 -0.60
C THR A 23 -3.84 3.87 -1.77
N ALA A 24 -5.13 3.58 -1.73
CA ALA A 24 -5.84 2.89 -2.80
C ALA A 24 -5.70 3.64 -4.14
N ALA A 25 -5.91 4.97 -4.12
CA ALA A 25 -5.73 5.84 -5.27
C ALA A 25 -4.28 5.88 -5.79
N ALA A 26 -3.29 5.91 -4.90
CA ALA A 26 -1.87 5.92 -5.25
C ALA A 26 -1.44 4.67 -6.04
N PHE A 27 -2.02 3.51 -5.73
CA PHE A 27 -1.74 2.24 -6.41
C PHE A 27 -2.77 1.88 -7.49
N GLY A 28 -3.85 2.65 -7.63
CA GLY A 28 -4.92 2.36 -8.59
C GLY A 28 -5.68 1.07 -8.27
N VAL A 29 -5.82 0.75 -6.98
CA VAL A 29 -6.56 -0.41 -6.45
C VAL A 29 -7.81 0.04 -5.70
N ASP A 30 -8.75 -0.87 -5.44
CA ASP A 30 -9.86 -0.60 -4.52
C ASP A 30 -9.39 -0.56 -3.05
N GLU A 31 -10.05 0.21 -2.19
CA GLU A 31 -9.78 0.22 -0.73
C GLU A 31 -9.91 -1.16 -0.08
N VAL A 32 -10.77 -2.02 -0.64
CA VAL A 32 -10.94 -3.42 -0.22
C VAL A 32 -9.64 -4.20 -0.39
N THR A 33 -8.85 -3.91 -1.42
CA THR A 33 -7.53 -4.52 -1.65
C THR A 33 -6.56 -4.14 -0.53
N ILE A 34 -6.53 -2.86 -0.13
CA ILE A 34 -5.70 -2.41 1.00
C ILE A 34 -6.14 -3.11 2.30
N LYS A 35 -7.45 -3.21 2.56
CA LYS A 35 -7.98 -3.97 3.72
C LYS A 35 -7.56 -5.44 3.67
N ARG A 36 -7.61 -6.07 2.51
CA ARG A 36 -7.20 -7.46 2.31
C ARG A 36 -5.72 -7.64 2.61
N TRP A 37 -4.85 -6.75 2.15
CA TRP A 37 -3.41 -6.82 2.45
C TRP A 37 -3.11 -6.66 3.93
N VAL A 38 -3.85 -5.82 4.65
CA VAL A 38 -3.76 -5.72 6.12
C VAL A 38 -4.21 -7.02 6.77
N HIS A 39 -5.36 -7.57 6.35
CA HIS A 39 -5.91 -8.80 6.91
C HIS A 39 -5.01 -10.02 6.69
N LEU A 40 -4.36 -10.10 5.53
CA LEU A 40 -3.37 -11.12 5.19
C LEU A 40 -2.02 -10.90 5.90
N GLY A 41 -1.87 -9.80 6.65
CA GLY A 41 -0.61 -9.44 7.30
C GLY A 41 0.51 -9.14 6.31
N LEU A 42 0.20 -8.66 5.10
CA LEU A 42 1.22 -8.19 4.16
C LEU A 42 1.77 -6.82 4.60
N ILE A 43 0.87 -5.94 5.04
CA ILE A 43 1.17 -4.59 5.53
C ILE A 43 0.44 -4.34 6.85
N GLU A 44 0.80 -3.26 7.53
CA GLU A 44 0.11 -2.78 8.73
C GLU A 44 -0.08 -1.27 8.67
N ALA A 45 -1.08 -0.76 9.40
CA ALA A 45 -1.24 0.67 9.59
C ALA A 45 -0.10 1.23 10.46
N LEU A 46 0.24 2.50 10.28
CA LEU A 46 1.18 3.19 11.14
C LEU A 46 0.61 3.30 12.55
N PRO A 47 1.43 3.07 13.61
CA PRO A 47 0.98 3.12 15.00
C PRO A 47 0.84 4.57 15.50
N ILE A 48 0.02 5.36 14.80
CA ILE A 48 -0.27 6.75 15.14
C ILE A 48 -1.63 6.77 15.86
N PRO A 49 -1.68 7.11 17.15
CA PRO A 49 -2.92 7.11 17.92
C PRO A 49 -3.81 8.29 17.51
N GLY A 50 -5.13 8.06 17.50
CA GLY A 50 -6.12 9.11 17.25
C GLY A 50 -6.11 9.62 15.81
N GLY A 51 -6.82 8.93 14.92
CA GLY A 51 -6.95 9.34 13.52
C GLY A 51 -7.37 8.21 12.60
N PRO A 52 -7.49 8.49 11.29
CA PRO A 52 -7.65 7.43 10.30
C PRO A 52 -6.42 6.52 10.28
N HIS A 53 -6.60 5.26 9.85
CA HIS A 53 -5.45 4.40 9.60
C HIS A 53 -4.62 4.97 8.45
N LEU A 54 -3.37 5.25 8.75
CA LEU A 54 -2.37 5.73 7.80
C LEU A 54 -1.45 4.59 7.38
N TYR A 55 -0.98 4.64 6.14
CA TYR A 55 -0.12 3.60 5.55
C TYR A 55 1.11 4.24 4.93
N HIS A 56 2.24 3.57 5.09
CA HIS A 56 3.49 3.95 4.45
C HIS A 56 3.53 3.44 3.01
N LEU A 57 3.41 4.36 2.05
CA LEU A 57 3.28 4.03 0.62
C LEU A 57 4.43 3.15 0.10
N PRO A 58 5.72 3.37 0.43
CA PRO A 58 6.79 2.47 0.01
C PRO A 58 6.67 1.04 0.56
N THR A 59 6.08 0.85 1.74
CA THR A 59 5.79 -0.50 2.28
C THR A 59 4.66 -1.15 1.50
N VAL A 60 3.60 -0.39 1.20
CA VAL A 60 2.48 -0.85 0.38
C VAL A 60 2.95 -1.25 -1.02
N ALA A 61 3.87 -0.51 -1.62
CA ALA A 61 4.45 -0.83 -2.93
C ALA A 61 5.17 -2.20 -2.93
N LYS A 62 5.81 -2.58 -1.81
CA LYS A 62 6.42 -3.93 -1.66
C LYS A 62 5.35 -5.02 -1.62
N ALA A 63 4.24 -4.78 -0.92
CA ALA A 63 3.11 -5.71 -0.89
C ALA A 63 2.43 -5.83 -2.24
N GLU A 64 2.19 -4.71 -2.93
CA GLU A 64 1.65 -4.70 -4.29
C GLU A 64 2.54 -5.53 -5.24
N ARG A 65 3.86 -5.28 -5.22
CA ARG A 65 4.83 -6.04 -6.02
C ARG A 65 4.81 -7.53 -5.68
N HIS A 66 4.69 -7.89 -4.41
CA HIS A 66 4.56 -9.28 -3.98
C HIS A 66 3.32 -9.94 -4.57
N CYS A 67 2.16 -9.31 -4.45
CA CYS A 67 0.89 -9.81 -4.94
C CYS A 67 0.92 -9.98 -6.46
N TRP A 68 1.58 -9.07 -7.17
CA TRP A 68 1.84 -9.18 -8.61
C TRP A 68 2.66 -10.41 -8.99
N LEU A 69 3.71 -10.72 -8.22
CA LEU A 69 4.63 -11.83 -8.53
C LEU A 69 4.09 -13.19 -8.08
N ASN A 70 3.25 -13.25 -7.04
CA ASN A 70 2.84 -14.50 -6.37
C ASN A 70 1.34 -14.84 -6.49
N GLY A 71 0.54 -14.02 -7.18
CA GLY A 71 -0.62 -14.50 -7.93
C GLY A 71 -1.93 -14.80 -7.19
N ALA A 72 -2.01 -14.83 -5.85
CA ALA A 72 -3.29 -15.09 -5.15
C ALA A 72 -4.14 -13.84 -4.87
N ASP A 73 -3.53 -12.66 -4.88
CA ASP A 73 -4.13 -11.38 -4.46
C ASP A 73 -4.02 -10.28 -5.54
N ARG A 74 -3.94 -10.69 -6.82
CA ARG A 74 -3.91 -9.76 -7.94
C ARG A 74 -5.22 -8.97 -7.96
N PRO A 75 -5.19 -7.62 -7.93
CA PRO A 75 -6.40 -6.84 -8.13
C PRO A 75 -6.96 -7.16 -9.53
N ALA A 76 -8.21 -7.63 -9.60
CA ALA A 76 -8.86 -8.05 -10.86
C ALA A 76 -8.97 -6.90 -11.87
N ARG A 77 -8.90 -5.65 -11.38
CA ARG A 77 -8.67 -4.41 -12.14
C ARG A 77 -7.68 -3.55 -11.35
N GLY A 78 -6.72 -2.96 -12.06
CA GLY A 78 -5.87 -1.93 -11.48
C GLY A 78 -4.78 -2.50 -10.57
N GLY A 79 -3.69 -2.94 -11.16
CA GLY A 79 -2.39 -2.93 -10.53
C GLY A 79 -1.48 -2.22 -11.50
N ARG A 80 -0.78 -1.17 -11.07
CA ARG A 80 0.10 -0.46 -11.99
C ARG A 80 1.26 -1.39 -12.32
N ARG A 81 1.58 -1.51 -13.61
CA ARG A 81 2.62 -2.43 -14.12
C ARG A 81 3.94 -2.23 -13.35
N PRO A 82 4.78 -3.28 -13.21
CA PRO A 82 6.14 -3.11 -12.71
C PRO A 82 6.86 -1.99 -13.48
N GLY A 83 7.32 -0.95 -12.77
CA GLY A 83 8.00 0.22 -13.35
C GLY A 83 7.22 1.55 -13.32
N TRP A 84 5.99 1.57 -12.78
CA TRP A 84 5.22 2.80 -12.64
C TRP A 84 5.83 3.77 -11.59
N ARG A 85 5.79 5.08 -11.90
CA ARG A 85 6.23 6.17 -11.00
C ARG A 85 5.08 7.17 -10.77
N VAL A 86 5.08 7.81 -9.60
CA VAL A 86 4.13 8.88 -9.23
C VAL A 86 4.07 9.93 -10.34
N GLY A 87 2.87 10.18 -10.89
CA GLY A 87 2.62 11.19 -11.93
C GLY A 87 2.34 10.69 -13.34
N GLN A 88 2.46 9.39 -13.63
CA GLN A 88 2.05 8.85 -14.94
C GLN A 88 0.58 8.42 -14.96
N THR A 89 -0.23 9.05 -15.81
CA THR A 89 -1.60 8.63 -16.13
C THR A 89 -1.59 7.27 -16.82
N ALA A 90 -2.59 6.43 -16.49
CA ALA A 90 -2.83 5.18 -17.19
C ALA A 90 -3.30 5.50 -18.62
N ALA A 91 -2.62 4.91 -19.61
CA ALA A 91 -3.06 4.92 -21.01
C ALA A 91 -4.26 3.99 -21.21
#